data_AF-A0A5U3ITG3-F1
#
_entry.id   AF-A0A5U3ITG3-F1
#
_cell.length_a   1.000
_cell.length_b   1.000
_cell.length_c   1.000
_cell.angle_alpha   90.00
_cell.angle_beta   90.00
_cell.angle_gamma   90.00
#
_symmetry.space_group_name_H-M   'P 1'
#
loop_
_entity.id
_entity.type
_entity.pdbx_description
1 polymer ?
#
loop_
_entity_poly.entity_id
_entity_poly.type
_entity_poly.pdbx_seq_one_letter_code
_entity_poly.pdbx_strand_id
1 'polypeptide(L)'
;ETRAYVLLFHLPGGHMKPLMSPINTPDQVFHDGDPSTGELGTICSAQWLNSVQENIRNIQAECLAILKATGFEADSGNDGQLWEAIQTAIKSQVPAATITTAGITQLSSSVTSDSESIAATLKAVKIAMDNASARLAKERNLADLTNIPLALQNLTLAFIKKAVEDAQIGLSAQPVMWINTADDLSNLAAGARRFARNADGVTVLPSADYCYIEVLAKRDVANGTCIQVIEFSNPGNQWVGTRNAAPVDAEFTWVRQYNENYRPPLQALPDSLLRGNNLSDLTNPTAGVRNLGLTDTVNKANHIASDGDIYGTCWGGYLSGYIRRNTPTIPSLAPYATSSWVQQYFVQDIRQSGIMTLGVGTNANNHTPEGGVVIGAIVHGNWDNNEELKYTWLQKKISGTWMTVGRV
;
A
#
# COMPACT_ATOMS: atom_id res chain seq x y z
N GLU A 1 -34.52 135.86 26.42
CA GLU A 1 -34.88 134.48 26.78
C GLU A 1 -34.20 133.53 25.82
N THR A 2 -33.08 132.93 26.22
CA THR A 2 -32.32 132.01 25.36
C THR A 2 -32.57 130.60 25.87
N ARG A 3 -33.44 129.86 25.16
CA ARG A 3 -33.75 128.46 25.49
C ARG A 3 -32.57 127.59 25.09
N ALA A 4 -31.75 127.19 26.07
CA ALA A 4 -30.73 126.18 25.88
C ALA A 4 -31.41 124.81 25.74
N TYR A 5 -31.41 124.26 24.52
CA TYR A 5 -31.76 122.86 24.30
C TYR A 5 -30.58 122.01 24.77
N VAL A 6 -30.70 121.43 25.98
CA VAL A 6 -29.79 120.40 26.47
C VAL A 6 -30.07 119.12 25.67
N LEU A 7 -29.13 118.71 24.83
CA LEU A 7 -29.12 117.35 24.28
C LEU A 7 -28.91 116.38 25.46
N LEU A 8 -30.00 115.79 25.97
CA LEU A 8 -29.93 114.64 26.86
C LEU A 8 -29.52 113.43 26.03
N PHE A 9 -28.24 113.06 26.09
CA PHE A 9 -27.79 111.74 25.68
C PHE A 9 -28.33 110.72 26.69
N HIS A 10 -29.51 110.16 26.40
CA HIS A 10 -29.92 108.92 27.03
C HIS A 10 -28.98 107.84 26.52
N LEU A 11 -28.01 107.42 27.33
CA LEU A 11 -27.23 106.20 27.07
C LEU A 11 -28.15 105.02 27.40
N PRO A 12 -28.72 104.31 26.41
CA PRO A 12 -29.41 103.07 26.71
C PRO A 12 -28.34 102.04 27.08
N GLY A 13 -28.67 101.09 27.95
CA GLY A 13 -27.80 99.97 28.35
C GLY A 13 -27.20 99.22 27.16
N GLY A 14 -26.20 98.38 27.44
CA GLY A 14 -25.30 97.69 26.49
C GLY A 14 -25.94 96.69 25.52
N HIS A 15 -27.07 97.05 24.90
CA HIS A 15 -27.79 96.29 23.89
C HIS A 15 -27.25 96.62 22.50
N MET A 16 -27.26 95.64 21.61
CA MET A 16 -26.96 95.90 20.20
C MET A 16 -28.10 96.73 19.59
N LYS A 17 -27.76 97.89 19.00
CA LYS A 17 -28.74 98.78 18.38
C LYS A 17 -28.58 98.72 16.85
N PRO A 18 -29.65 99.03 16.08
CA PRO A 18 -29.49 99.41 14.68
C PRO A 18 -28.46 100.53 14.55
N LEU A 19 -27.82 100.62 13.38
CA LEU A 19 -26.80 101.62 13.11
C LEU A 19 -27.31 103.03 13.47
N MET A 20 -26.59 103.73 14.35
CA MET A 20 -26.99 105.05 14.86
C MET A 20 -27.20 106.01 13.70
N SER A 21 -28.41 106.58 13.52
CA SER A 21 -28.69 107.58 12.47
C SER A 21 -27.70 108.75 12.54
N PRO A 22 -27.25 109.31 11.40
CA PRO A 22 -26.46 110.52 11.42
C PRO A 22 -27.28 111.70 11.96
N ILE A 23 -26.60 112.81 12.26
CA ILE A 23 -27.26 114.05 12.59
C ILE A 23 -28.25 114.47 11.50
N ASN A 24 -29.40 114.99 11.91
CA ASN A 24 -30.50 115.33 11.00
C ASN A 24 -30.29 116.69 10.33
N THR A 25 -29.23 116.80 9.53
CA THR A 25 -28.96 117.90 8.60
C THR A 25 -29.13 117.40 7.15
N PRO A 26 -29.36 118.29 6.17
CA PRO A 26 -29.56 117.90 4.78
C PRO A 26 -28.43 117.01 4.21
N ASP A 27 -27.20 117.23 4.66
CA ASP A 27 -26.00 116.51 4.27
C ASP A 27 -25.48 115.52 5.34
N GLN A 28 -26.22 115.33 6.43
CA GLN A 28 -25.95 114.33 7.48
C GLN A 28 -24.64 114.56 8.27
N VAL A 29 -24.10 115.78 8.23
CA VAL A 29 -22.94 116.22 9.01
C VAL A 29 -23.27 117.41 9.90
N PHE A 30 -22.52 117.56 10.98
CA PHE A 30 -22.55 118.74 11.83
C PHE A 30 -21.88 119.91 11.08
N HIS A 31 -22.45 121.10 11.26
CA HIS A 31 -21.92 122.38 10.78
C HIS A 31 -21.55 123.28 11.95
N ASP A 32 -20.51 124.09 11.79
CA ASP A 32 -20.19 125.14 12.76
C ASP A 32 -21.19 126.29 12.60
N GLY A 33 -21.43 127.06 13.67
CA GLY A 33 -22.34 128.21 13.60
C GLY A 33 -21.76 129.35 12.77
N ASP A 34 -22.59 129.94 11.92
CA ASP A 34 -22.25 131.13 11.14
C ASP A 34 -23.08 132.35 11.60
N PRO A 35 -22.47 133.31 12.33
CA PRO A 35 -23.13 134.53 12.77
C PRO A 35 -23.64 135.44 11.63
N SER A 36 -23.13 135.28 10.40
CA SER A 36 -23.48 136.10 9.25
C SER A 36 -24.77 135.65 8.54
N THR A 37 -25.15 134.39 8.71
CA THR A 37 -26.38 133.78 8.16
C THR A 37 -27.43 133.51 9.25
N GLY A 38 -27.06 133.67 10.52
CA GLY A 38 -27.92 133.43 11.68
C GLY A 38 -27.94 131.96 12.14
N GLU A 39 -27.02 131.14 11.62
CA GLU A 39 -26.89 129.74 11.98
C GLU A 39 -26.26 129.59 13.38
N LEU A 40 -27.03 129.00 14.30
CA LEU A 40 -26.60 128.82 15.68
C LEU A 40 -25.60 127.66 15.79
N GLY A 41 -24.40 127.95 16.26
CA GLY A 41 -23.36 126.94 16.51
C GLY A 41 -23.46 126.28 17.89
N THR A 42 -22.75 125.17 18.07
CA THR A 42 -22.55 124.54 19.39
C THR A 42 -21.17 124.87 19.96
N ILE A 43 -20.91 124.55 21.23
CA ILE A 43 -19.60 124.75 21.88
C ILE A 43 -18.53 123.81 21.29
N CYS A 44 -18.94 122.64 20.78
CA CYS A 44 -18.03 121.68 20.15
C CYS A 44 -17.97 121.92 18.64
N SER A 45 -16.78 121.79 18.04
CA SER A 45 -16.64 121.98 16.60
C SER A 45 -17.30 120.85 15.81
N ALA A 46 -17.80 121.19 14.63
CA ALA A 46 -18.35 120.27 13.65
C ALA A 46 -17.37 119.13 13.34
N GLN A 47 -16.09 119.42 13.14
CA GLN A 47 -15.06 118.41 12.87
C GLN A 47 -15.00 117.33 13.96
N TRP A 48 -15.01 117.75 15.24
CA TRP A 48 -14.96 116.80 16.35
C TRP A 48 -16.24 115.97 16.40
N LEU A 49 -17.41 116.61 16.32
CA LEU A 49 -18.71 115.93 16.36
C LEU A 49 -18.89 114.93 15.20
N ASN A 50 -18.48 115.31 13.99
CA ASN A 50 -18.47 114.43 12.82
C ASN A 50 -17.52 113.24 13.01
N SER A 51 -16.31 113.47 13.54
CA SER A 51 -15.36 112.39 13.84
C SER A 51 -15.90 111.41 14.88
N VAL A 52 -16.57 111.91 15.93
CA VAL A 52 -17.21 111.05 16.94
C VAL A 52 -18.37 110.26 16.34
N GLN A 53 -19.23 110.91 15.55
CA GLN A 53 -20.33 110.24 14.84
C GLN A 53 -19.82 109.11 13.93
N GLU A 54 -18.80 109.39 13.13
CA GLU A 54 -18.19 108.42 12.22
C GLU A 54 -17.60 107.23 12.98
N ASN A 55 -16.81 107.48 14.02
CA ASN A 55 -16.21 106.41 14.83
C ASN A 55 -17.26 105.50 15.48
N ILE A 56 -18.31 106.07 16.08
CA ILE A 56 -19.38 105.29 16.71
C ILE A 56 -20.11 104.43 15.67
N ARG A 57 -20.44 105.02 14.52
CA ARG A 57 -21.11 104.30 13.43
C ARG A 57 -20.23 103.20 12.84
N ASN A 58 -18.94 103.43 12.68
CA ASN A 58 -18.00 102.43 12.16
C ASN A 58 -17.91 101.23 13.10
N ILE A 59 -17.74 101.45 14.40
CA ILE A 59 -17.71 100.37 15.40
C ILE A 59 -19.04 99.60 15.40
N GLN A 60 -20.18 100.29 15.35
CA GLN A 60 -21.49 99.63 15.27
C GLN A 60 -21.65 98.83 13.98
N ALA A 61 -21.19 99.34 12.83
CA ALA A 61 -21.26 98.65 11.55
C ALA A 61 -20.43 97.37 11.54
N GLU A 62 -19.23 97.39 12.12
CA GLU A 62 -18.39 96.19 12.27
C GLU A 62 -19.07 95.11 13.14
N CYS A 63 -19.62 95.50 14.29
CA CYS A 63 -20.39 94.59 15.14
C CYS A 63 -21.62 94.03 14.42
N LEU A 64 -22.37 94.87 13.68
CA LEU A 64 -23.52 94.43 12.88
C LEU A 64 -23.11 93.48 11.75
N ALA A 65 -21.93 93.64 11.16
CA ALA A 65 -21.42 92.73 10.14
C ALA A 65 -21.19 91.33 10.71
N ILE A 66 -20.69 91.22 11.95
CA ILE A 66 -20.51 89.94 12.66
C ILE A 66 -21.86 89.25 12.90
N LEU A 67 -22.88 90.01 13.35
CA LEU A 67 -24.24 89.50 13.51
C LEU A 67 -24.80 88.98 12.18
N LYS A 68 -24.73 89.78 11.11
CA LYS A 68 -25.24 89.40 9.79
C LYS A 68 -24.53 88.18 9.20
N ALA A 69 -23.20 88.11 9.34
CA ALA A 69 -22.40 86.97 8.87
C ALA A 69 -22.80 85.64 9.53
N THR A 70 -23.47 85.71 10.68
CA THR A 70 -23.93 84.54 11.44
C THR A 70 -25.46 84.41 11.47
N GLY A 71 -26.18 85.21 10.68
CA GLY A 71 -27.64 85.14 10.56
C GLY A 71 -28.43 85.80 11.70
N PHE A 72 -27.79 86.62 12.51
CA PHE A 72 -28.45 87.41 13.56
C PHE A 72 -28.82 88.80 13.05
N GLU A 73 -29.95 89.32 13.52
CA GLU A 73 -30.38 90.71 13.35
C GLU A 73 -30.26 91.47 14.67
N ALA A 74 -29.98 92.77 14.62
CA ALA A 74 -29.85 93.58 15.82
C ALA A 74 -31.18 93.69 16.57
N ASP A 75 -31.18 93.31 17.84
CA ASP A 75 -32.32 93.39 18.75
C ASP A 75 -31.93 94.19 19.99
N SER A 76 -32.58 95.34 20.12
CA SER A 76 -32.37 96.25 21.24
C SER A 76 -32.82 95.72 22.61
N GLY A 77 -33.46 94.55 22.66
CA GLY A 77 -33.85 93.85 23.89
C GLY A 77 -32.94 92.68 24.29
N ASN A 78 -31.85 92.41 23.57
CA ASN A 78 -30.94 91.29 23.84
C ASN A 78 -29.47 91.75 24.01
N ASP A 79 -28.90 91.47 25.17
CA ASP A 79 -27.58 91.94 25.64
C ASP A 79 -26.44 90.99 25.23
N GLY A 80 -26.76 89.82 24.65
CA GLY A 80 -25.81 88.75 24.35
C GLY A 80 -25.49 88.58 22.86
N GLN A 81 -26.16 89.31 21.97
CA GLN A 81 -26.17 88.99 20.54
C GLN A 81 -24.78 88.97 19.89
N LEU A 82 -23.92 89.93 20.22
CA LEU A 82 -22.57 89.97 19.66
C LEU A 82 -21.75 88.76 20.11
N TRP A 83 -21.89 88.36 21.37
CA TRP A 83 -21.23 87.18 21.92
C TRP A 83 -21.76 85.89 21.29
N GLU A 84 -23.08 85.75 21.13
CA GLU A 84 -23.72 84.61 20.47
C GLU A 84 -23.31 84.49 18.99
N ALA A 85 -23.25 85.62 18.28
CA ALA A 85 -22.76 85.70 16.92
C ALA A 85 -21.30 85.23 16.84
N ILE A 86 -20.41 85.70 17.73
CA ILE A 86 -19.01 85.26 17.77
C ILE A 86 -18.89 83.77 18.08
N GLN A 87 -19.64 83.24 19.05
CA GLN A 87 -19.65 81.79 19.35
C GLN A 87 -20.11 80.96 18.13
N THR A 88 -21.12 81.45 17.42
CA THR A 88 -21.65 80.80 16.21
C THR A 88 -20.62 80.81 15.09
N ALA A 89 -19.95 81.95 14.85
CA ALA A 89 -18.87 82.07 13.88
C ALA A 89 -17.73 81.09 14.16
N ILE A 90 -17.31 80.94 15.42
CA ILE A 90 -16.25 80.00 15.80
C ILE A 90 -16.68 78.55 15.50
N LYS A 91 -17.91 78.17 15.86
CA LYS A 91 -18.43 76.81 15.62
C LYS A 91 -18.60 76.48 14.13
N SER A 92 -19.03 77.45 13.31
CA SER A 92 -19.23 77.22 11.88
C SER A 92 -17.91 77.17 11.10
N GLN A 93 -16.90 77.93 11.53
CA GLN A 93 -15.59 77.99 10.89
C GLN A 93 -14.64 76.88 11.32
N VAL A 94 -14.88 76.22 12.45
CA VAL A 94 -14.04 75.12 12.97
C VAL A 94 -14.84 73.83 13.04
N PRO A 95 -14.94 73.07 11.92
CA PRO A 95 -15.70 71.83 11.88
C PRO A 95 -15.00 70.70 12.66
N ALA A 96 -15.66 69.55 12.77
CA ALA A 96 -15.00 68.32 13.20
C ALA A 96 -13.96 67.90 12.15
N ALA A 97 -12.78 67.45 12.60
CA ALA A 97 -11.75 66.95 11.69
C ALA A 97 -12.20 65.63 11.05
N THR A 98 -11.82 65.44 9.79
CA THR A 98 -11.93 64.18 9.06
C THR A 98 -10.62 63.93 8.31
N ILE A 99 -10.54 62.80 7.59
CA ILE A 99 -9.39 62.49 6.73
C ILE A 99 -9.19 63.48 5.56
N THR A 100 -10.22 64.25 5.20
CA THR A 100 -10.18 65.23 4.10
C THR A 100 -10.41 66.68 4.53
N THR A 101 -10.86 66.91 5.77
CA THR A 101 -11.24 68.24 6.28
C THR A 101 -10.53 68.52 7.59
N ALA A 102 -9.78 69.62 7.66
CA ALA A 102 -9.15 70.06 8.91
C ALA A 102 -10.22 70.54 9.92
N GLY A 103 -10.01 70.25 11.22
CA GLY A 103 -10.98 70.58 12.26
C GLY A 103 -10.54 70.17 13.66
N ILE A 104 -11.48 70.12 14.61
CA ILE A 104 -11.27 69.60 15.97
C ILE A 104 -11.52 68.09 16.00
N THR A 105 -10.63 67.34 16.65
CA THR A 105 -10.80 65.90 16.90
C THR A 105 -10.67 65.60 18.39
N GLN A 106 -11.36 64.56 18.85
CA GLN A 106 -11.03 63.94 20.13
C GLN A 106 -9.79 63.06 19.98
N LEU A 107 -9.07 62.90 21.09
CA LEU A 107 -7.88 62.05 21.16
C LEU A 107 -8.17 60.84 22.03
N SER A 108 -7.72 59.66 21.61
CA SER A 108 -7.83 58.43 22.40
C SER A 108 -6.51 57.66 22.44
N SER A 109 -6.28 57.00 23.57
CA SER A 109 -5.15 56.09 23.76
C SER A 109 -5.53 54.61 23.60
N SER A 110 -6.74 54.32 23.08
CA SER A 110 -7.16 52.97 22.74
C SER A 110 -6.40 52.45 21.51
N VAL A 111 -6.00 51.18 21.52
CA VAL A 111 -5.33 50.50 20.39
C VAL A 111 -6.24 49.52 19.66
N THR A 112 -7.52 49.49 20.01
CA THR A 112 -8.54 48.60 19.44
C THR A 112 -9.80 49.35 19.03
N SER A 113 -9.73 50.69 18.93
CA SER A 113 -10.87 51.50 18.50
C SER A 113 -11.03 51.42 16.99
N ASP A 114 -12.27 51.36 16.55
CA ASP A 114 -12.75 51.39 15.16
C ASP A 114 -13.30 52.77 14.77
N SER A 115 -13.19 53.78 15.63
CA SER A 115 -13.72 55.11 15.39
C SER A 115 -12.90 55.87 14.35
N GLU A 116 -13.57 56.38 13.32
CA GLU A 116 -12.97 57.27 12.31
C GLU A 116 -13.00 58.76 12.71
N SER A 117 -13.66 59.09 13.83
CA SER A 117 -13.82 60.47 14.33
C SER A 117 -12.91 60.82 15.50
N ILE A 118 -12.01 59.91 15.87
CA ILE A 118 -11.08 60.06 16.99
C ILE A 118 -9.65 59.80 16.49
N ALA A 119 -8.74 60.72 16.78
CA ALA A 119 -7.34 60.55 16.45
C ALA A 119 -6.61 59.77 17.54
N ALA A 120 -5.68 58.92 17.12
CA ALA A 120 -4.82 58.17 18.04
C ALA A 120 -3.81 59.11 18.72
N THR A 121 -3.59 58.93 20.02
CA THR A 121 -2.47 59.58 20.72
C THR A 121 -1.15 58.88 20.40
N LEU A 122 -0.02 59.57 20.60
CA LEU A 122 1.31 58.94 20.54
C LEU A 122 1.44 57.74 21.48
N LYS A 123 0.70 57.73 22.59
CA LYS A 123 0.65 56.59 23.52
C LYS A 123 0.02 55.35 22.86
N ALA A 124 -1.10 55.50 22.15
CA ALA A 124 -1.70 54.38 21.41
C ALA A 124 -0.74 53.84 20.35
N VAL A 125 -0.12 54.73 19.56
CA VAL A 125 0.84 54.35 18.51
C VAL A 125 2.05 53.61 19.11
N LYS A 126 2.60 54.11 20.22
CA LYS A 126 3.72 53.45 20.91
C LYS A 126 3.35 52.05 21.39
N ILE A 127 2.18 51.87 22.01
CA ILE A 127 1.73 50.55 22.49
C ILE A 127 1.61 49.56 21.32
N ALA A 128 1.05 50.00 20.18
CA ALA A 128 0.96 49.17 18.98
C ALA A 128 2.35 48.79 18.45
N MET A 129 3.29 49.75 18.42
CA MET A 129 4.66 49.54 17.97
C MET A 129 5.47 48.63 18.90
N ASP A 130 5.32 48.78 20.22
CA ASP A 130 5.96 47.92 21.22
C ASP A 130 5.45 46.47 21.07
N ASN A 131 4.14 46.27 20.88
CA ASN A 131 3.58 44.94 20.63
C ASN A 131 4.10 44.33 19.33
N ALA A 132 4.22 45.11 18.24
CA ALA A 132 4.80 44.64 16.98
C ALA A 132 6.28 44.25 17.15
N SER A 133 7.05 45.05 17.90
CA SER A 133 8.47 44.82 18.17
C SER A 133 8.73 43.58 19.05
N ALA A 134 7.73 43.15 19.82
CA ALA A 134 7.78 41.91 20.61
C ALA A 134 7.43 40.64 19.80
N ARG A 135 7.10 40.76 18.50
CA ARG A 135 6.84 39.62 17.61
C ARG A 135 8.10 39.20 16.87
N LEU A 136 8.07 37.98 16.35
CA LEU A 136 9.15 37.43 15.53
C LEU A 136 9.23 38.20 14.21
N ALA A 137 10.42 38.69 13.91
CA ALA A 137 10.75 39.40 12.69
C ALA A 137 11.12 38.39 11.59
N LYS A 138 10.41 38.47 10.46
CA LYS A 138 10.54 37.51 9.35
C LYS A 138 11.98 37.43 8.84
N GLU A 139 12.62 38.58 8.67
CA GLU A 139 13.99 38.74 8.18
C GLU A 139 15.04 38.17 9.14
N ARG A 140 14.71 38.00 10.43
CA ARG A 140 15.61 37.38 11.41
C ARG A 140 15.62 35.87 11.31
N ASN A 141 14.71 35.26 10.55
CA ASN A 141 14.65 33.82 10.33
C ASN A 141 14.76 33.03 11.66
N LEU A 142 13.96 33.42 12.66
CA LEU A 142 13.91 32.83 14.00
C LEU A 142 15.15 33.08 14.89
N ALA A 143 16.14 33.86 14.43
CA ALA A 143 17.30 34.22 15.25
C ALA A 143 16.95 35.08 16.48
N ASP A 144 15.73 35.62 16.52
CA ASP A 144 15.15 36.41 17.60
C ASP A 144 14.29 35.58 18.59
N LEU A 145 14.29 34.25 18.46
CA LEU A 145 13.74 33.36 19.50
C LEU A 145 14.55 33.51 20.79
N THR A 146 13.87 33.88 21.88
CA THR A 146 14.50 34.04 23.21
C THR A 146 14.80 32.71 23.90
N ASN A 147 14.07 31.64 23.54
CA ASN A 147 14.25 30.31 24.11
C ASN A 147 14.01 29.22 23.05
N ILE A 148 15.09 28.85 22.35
CA ILE A 148 15.05 27.82 21.30
C ILE A 148 14.59 26.45 21.84
N PRO A 149 15.08 25.93 22.99
CA PRO A 149 14.60 24.67 23.54
C PRO A 149 13.08 24.62 23.77
N LEU A 150 12.50 25.66 24.35
CA LEU A 150 11.05 25.74 24.57
C LEU A 150 10.28 25.83 23.26
N ALA A 151 10.79 26.58 22.27
CA ALA A 151 10.18 26.64 20.94
C ALA A 151 10.13 25.26 20.27
N LEU A 152 11.22 24.49 20.35
CA LEU A 152 11.25 23.10 19.86
C LEU A 152 10.27 22.20 20.64
N GLN A 153 10.11 22.40 21.94
CA GLN A 153 9.14 21.65 22.75
C GLN A 153 7.69 21.97 22.34
N ASN A 154 7.35 23.25 22.17
CA ASN A 154 6.02 23.68 21.74
C ASN A 154 5.68 23.18 20.32
N LEU A 155 6.69 23.03 19.47
CA LEU A 155 6.55 22.41 18.15
C LEU A 155 6.58 20.88 18.18
N THR A 156 6.72 20.26 19.36
CA THR A 156 6.86 18.81 19.56
C THR A 156 8.11 18.19 18.90
N LEU A 157 9.10 19.02 18.57
CA LEU A 157 10.36 18.63 17.90
C LEU A 157 11.52 18.36 18.85
N ALA A 158 11.39 18.64 20.15
CA ALA A 158 12.48 18.49 21.11
C ALA A 158 13.07 17.07 21.12
N PHE A 159 12.21 16.04 21.12
CA PHE A 159 12.65 14.64 21.06
C PHE A 159 13.19 14.24 19.70
N ILE A 160 12.68 14.83 18.61
CA ILE A 160 13.14 14.56 17.24
C ILE A 160 14.57 15.08 17.06
N LYS A 161 14.86 16.31 17.48
CA LYS A 161 16.23 16.86 17.41
C LYS A 161 17.21 15.97 18.18
N LYS A 162 16.86 15.60 19.40
CA LYS A 162 17.69 14.72 20.24
C LYS A 162 17.88 13.35 19.57
N ALA A 163 16.83 12.73 19.05
CA ALA A 163 16.92 11.45 18.35
C ALA A 163 17.79 11.54 17.08
N VAL A 164 17.69 12.64 16.32
CA VAL A 164 18.52 12.87 15.13
C VAL A 164 20.00 12.95 15.51
N GLU A 165 20.32 13.73 16.54
CA GLU A 165 21.69 13.92 17.04
C GLU A 165 22.25 12.62 17.65
N ASP A 166 21.48 11.96 18.52
CA ASP A 166 21.89 10.71 19.17
C ASP A 166 22.05 9.57 18.16
N ALA A 167 21.20 9.47 17.14
CA ALA A 167 21.30 8.42 16.13
C ALA A 167 22.29 8.76 15.00
N GLN A 168 22.73 10.02 14.91
CA GLN A 168 23.54 10.57 13.81
C GLN A 168 22.90 10.38 12.43
N ILE A 169 21.57 10.39 12.35
CA ILE A 169 20.85 10.27 11.08
C ILE A 169 20.93 11.59 10.29
N GLY A 170 21.15 11.50 8.97
CA GLY A 170 21.20 12.66 8.08
C GLY A 170 22.57 13.35 7.94
N LEU A 171 23.63 12.84 8.58
CA LEU A 171 25.01 13.28 8.29
C LEU A 171 25.48 12.77 6.92
N SER A 172 26.27 13.58 6.21
CA SER A 172 26.89 13.19 4.93
C SER A 172 28.00 12.14 5.09
N ALA A 173 28.61 12.06 6.28
CA ALA A 173 29.59 11.06 6.65
C ALA A 173 29.58 10.84 8.18
N GLN A 174 29.84 9.60 8.61
CA GLN A 174 29.98 9.25 10.02
C GLN A 174 31.46 9.32 10.43
N PRO A 175 31.83 10.02 11.51
CA PRO A 175 33.17 9.93 12.07
C PRO A 175 33.42 8.54 12.66
N VAL A 176 34.69 8.12 12.72
CA VAL A 176 35.08 6.87 13.39
C VAL A 176 34.80 7.00 14.90
N MET A 177 33.99 6.08 15.44
CA MET A 177 33.81 5.88 16.87
C MET A 177 34.83 4.84 17.37
N TRP A 178 35.71 5.26 18.27
CA TRP A 178 36.63 4.35 18.95
C TRP A 178 35.97 3.73 20.17
N ILE A 179 35.95 2.40 20.24
CA ILE A 179 35.32 1.65 21.32
C ILE A 179 36.40 1.22 22.31
N ASN A 180 36.25 1.62 23.56
CA ASN A 180 37.13 1.27 24.66
C ASN A 180 36.47 0.24 25.59
N THR A 181 35.14 0.30 25.74
CA THR A 181 34.38 -0.55 26.66
C THR A 181 33.05 -1.00 26.07
N ALA A 182 32.46 -2.07 26.64
CA ALA A 182 31.11 -2.50 26.28
C ALA A 182 30.04 -1.43 26.63
N ASP A 183 30.33 -0.52 27.56
CA ASP A 183 29.43 0.58 27.91
C ASP A 183 29.37 1.63 26.81
N ASP A 184 30.45 1.85 26.04
CA ASP A 184 30.44 2.77 24.89
C ASP A 184 29.36 2.38 23.89
N LEU A 185 29.18 1.08 23.66
CA LEU A 185 28.15 0.53 22.80
C LEU A 185 26.76 0.53 23.47
N SER A 186 26.72 0.25 24.77
CA SER A 186 25.47 0.17 25.53
C SER A 186 24.84 1.54 25.79
N ASN A 187 25.63 2.61 25.80
CA ASN A 187 25.13 3.98 25.99
C ASN A 187 24.58 4.62 24.70
N LEU A 188 24.73 3.94 23.55
CA LEU A 188 24.12 4.38 22.30
C LEU A 188 22.58 4.21 22.33
N ALA A 189 21.88 5.14 21.69
CA ALA A 189 20.43 5.08 21.54
C ALA A 189 20.00 3.98 20.56
N ALA A 190 18.75 3.50 20.67
CA ALA A 190 18.16 2.63 19.65
C ALA A 190 18.17 3.32 18.27
N GLY A 191 18.53 2.59 17.23
CA GLY A 191 18.68 3.11 15.87
C GLY A 191 19.97 3.90 15.63
N ALA A 192 20.85 4.03 16.62
CA ALA A 192 22.16 4.66 16.41
C ALA A 192 22.98 3.85 15.41
N ARG A 193 23.53 4.55 14.42
CA ARG A 193 24.42 3.98 13.40
C ARG A 193 25.79 4.61 13.53
N ARG A 194 26.85 3.80 13.55
CA ARG A 194 28.22 4.30 13.65
C ARG A 194 29.14 3.56 12.68
N PHE A 195 30.17 4.26 12.23
CA PHE A 195 31.38 3.64 11.73
C PHE A 195 32.34 3.54 12.92
N ALA A 196 32.70 2.33 13.34
CA ALA A 196 33.36 2.13 14.61
C ALA A 196 34.52 1.14 14.51
N ARG A 197 35.46 1.20 15.45
CA ARG A 197 36.56 0.25 15.59
C ARG A 197 36.92 0.11 17.07
N ASN A 198 37.34 -1.08 17.47
CA ASN A 198 37.97 -1.24 18.78
C ASN A 198 39.22 -0.36 18.87
N ALA A 199 39.40 0.32 20.00
CA ALA A 199 40.67 0.96 20.33
C ALA A 199 41.79 -0.08 20.45
N ASP A 200 43.04 0.37 20.40
CA ASP A 200 44.19 -0.52 20.46
C ASP A 200 44.17 -1.37 21.75
N GLY A 201 44.23 -2.70 21.59
CA GLY A 201 44.17 -3.65 22.70
C GLY A 201 42.77 -3.97 23.24
N VAL A 202 41.71 -3.42 22.63
CA VAL A 202 40.31 -3.65 23.04
C VAL A 202 39.64 -4.69 22.14
N THR A 203 38.79 -5.55 22.71
CA THR A 203 38.11 -6.65 22.02
C THR A 203 36.59 -6.65 22.21
N VAL A 204 35.98 -5.46 22.29
CA VAL A 204 34.53 -5.31 22.53
C VAL A 204 33.73 -5.70 21.29
N LEU A 205 34.10 -5.19 20.10
CA LEU A 205 33.58 -5.68 18.82
C LEU A 205 34.19 -7.03 18.45
N PRO A 206 33.47 -7.88 17.69
CA PRO A 206 33.93 -9.20 17.29
C PRO A 206 35.01 -9.17 16.19
N SER A 207 35.36 -7.99 15.67
CA SER A 207 36.41 -7.78 14.68
C SER A 207 37.38 -6.69 15.12
N ALA A 208 38.65 -6.82 14.73
CA ALA A 208 39.69 -5.81 14.92
C ALA A 208 39.72 -4.75 13.79
N ASP A 209 39.01 -5.01 12.70
CA ASP A 209 38.86 -4.07 11.58
C ASP A 209 37.73 -3.05 11.86
N TYR A 210 37.63 -2.03 11.01
CA TYR A 210 36.52 -1.09 11.02
C TYR A 210 35.20 -1.81 10.74
N CYS A 211 34.14 -1.40 11.43
CA CYS A 211 32.83 -1.99 11.34
C CYS A 211 31.75 -0.90 11.19
N TYR A 212 30.72 -1.21 10.42
CA TYR A 212 29.43 -0.54 10.52
C TYR A 212 28.63 -1.19 11.64
N ILE A 213 28.13 -0.39 12.57
CA ILE A 213 27.28 -0.89 13.66
C ILE A 213 25.92 -0.20 13.62
N GLU A 214 24.88 -0.95 13.93
CA GLU A 214 23.53 -0.44 14.15
C GLU A 214 22.98 -0.99 15.46
N VAL A 215 22.53 -0.10 16.35
CA VAL A 215 21.80 -0.51 17.54
C VAL A 215 20.38 -0.87 17.13
N LEU A 216 20.08 -2.17 17.08
CA LEU A 216 18.79 -2.68 16.64
C LEU A 216 17.68 -2.35 17.64
N ALA A 217 17.96 -2.50 18.93
CA ALA A 217 16.98 -2.28 19.99
C ALA A 217 17.63 -2.04 21.34
N LYS A 218 16.87 -1.39 22.21
CA LYS A 218 17.16 -1.19 23.63
C LYS A 218 16.09 -1.88 24.47
N ARG A 219 16.52 -2.55 25.52
CA ARG A 219 15.62 -3.08 26.55
C ARG A 219 15.23 -1.94 27.49
N ASP A 220 13.96 -1.91 27.86
CA ASP A 220 13.36 -0.93 28.78
C ASP A 220 14.01 -0.93 30.17
N VAL A 221 14.58 -2.05 30.61
CA VAL A 221 15.28 -2.20 31.88
C VAL A 221 16.78 -2.48 31.71
N ALA A 222 17.58 -1.98 32.66
CA ALA A 222 19.01 -2.28 32.85
C ALA A 222 19.92 -2.00 31.63
N ASN A 223 19.52 -1.07 30.76
CA ASN A 223 20.30 -0.64 29.60
C ASN A 223 20.67 -1.78 28.62
N GLY A 224 19.84 -2.81 28.53
CA GLY A 224 20.07 -3.94 27.61
C GLY A 224 20.12 -3.48 26.15
N THR A 225 21.01 -4.06 25.36
CA THR A 225 21.35 -3.59 24.01
C THR A 225 21.51 -4.76 23.05
N CYS A 226 20.91 -4.64 21.86
CA CYS A 226 21.13 -5.52 20.73
C CYS A 226 21.75 -4.72 19.58
N ILE A 227 22.87 -5.19 19.03
CA ILE A 227 23.65 -4.49 18.02
C ILE A 227 23.93 -5.42 16.86
N GLN A 228 23.73 -4.95 15.63
CA GLN A 228 24.26 -5.59 14.43
C GLN A 228 25.60 -4.96 14.06
N VAL A 229 26.56 -5.81 13.67
CA VAL A 229 27.90 -5.42 13.24
C VAL A 229 28.18 -6.02 11.87
N ILE A 230 28.68 -5.20 10.95
CA ILE A 230 29.14 -5.60 9.62
C ILE A 230 30.57 -5.08 9.45
N GLU A 231 31.51 -5.97 9.17
CA GLU A 231 32.90 -5.58 8.93
C GLU A 231 33.04 -4.79 7.62
N PHE A 232 33.86 -3.75 7.63
CA PHE A 232 34.08 -2.85 6.50
C PHE A 232 34.79 -3.55 5.33
N SER A 233 35.95 -4.17 5.59
CA SER A 233 36.76 -4.75 4.51
C SER A 233 36.18 -6.06 3.97
N ASN A 234 35.38 -6.77 4.77
CA ASN A 234 34.68 -7.99 4.35
C ASN A 234 33.24 -8.00 4.85
N PRO A 235 32.29 -7.42 4.10
CA PRO A 235 30.88 -7.36 4.52
C PRO A 235 30.19 -8.73 4.71
N GLY A 236 30.82 -9.83 4.27
CA GLY A 236 30.38 -11.19 4.61
C GLY A 236 30.60 -11.56 6.08
N ASN A 237 31.40 -10.79 6.80
CA ASN A 237 31.60 -10.90 8.23
C ASN A 237 30.55 -10.05 8.96
N GLN A 238 29.50 -10.71 9.44
CA GLN A 238 28.39 -10.07 10.15
C GLN A 238 28.10 -10.77 11.47
N TRP A 239 27.74 -9.98 12.47
CA TRP A 239 27.41 -10.47 13.81
C TRP A 239 26.22 -9.73 14.39
N VAL A 240 25.50 -10.40 15.28
CA VAL A 240 24.54 -9.78 16.20
C VAL A 240 25.07 -9.98 17.61
N GLY A 241 25.23 -8.88 18.34
CA GLY A 241 25.68 -8.87 19.72
C GLY A 241 24.54 -8.50 20.65
N THR A 242 24.37 -9.27 21.72
CA THR A 242 23.43 -8.93 22.78
C THR A 242 24.16 -8.74 24.11
N ARG A 243 23.80 -7.70 24.83
CA ARG A 243 24.16 -7.49 26.25
C ARG A 243 22.86 -7.22 26.98
N ASN A 244 22.38 -8.18 27.76
CA ASN A 244 21.00 -8.18 28.25
C ASN A 244 20.79 -7.17 29.38
N ALA A 245 21.77 -7.02 30.28
CA ALA A 245 21.75 -6.08 31.39
C ALA A 245 23.14 -5.50 31.62
N ALA A 246 23.41 -4.28 31.15
CA ALA A 246 24.75 -3.68 31.23
C ALA A 246 25.36 -3.62 32.65
N PRO A 247 24.59 -3.37 33.73
CA PRO A 247 25.14 -3.40 35.09
C PRO A 247 25.62 -4.78 35.59
N VAL A 248 25.20 -5.87 34.93
CA VAL A 248 25.47 -7.25 35.36
C VAL A 248 26.37 -7.97 34.37
N ASP A 249 26.07 -7.82 33.08
CA ASP A 249 26.82 -8.42 31.99
C ASP A 249 28.07 -7.56 31.71
N ALA A 250 29.26 -8.13 31.83
CA ALA A 250 30.50 -7.40 31.56
C ALA A 250 30.72 -7.12 30.06
N GLU A 251 30.30 -8.04 29.18
CA GLU A 251 30.60 -8.02 27.74
C GLU A 251 29.36 -8.35 26.89
N PHE A 252 29.47 -8.14 25.58
CA PHE A 252 28.46 -8.58 24.60
C PHE A 252 28.65 -10.06 24.26
N THR A 253 27.55 -10.79 24.14
CA THR A 253 27.54 -12.12 23.54
C THR A 253 27.34 -11.98 22.04
N TRP A 254 28.38 -12.29 21.26
CA TRP A 254 28.37 -12.17 19.80
C TRP A 254 27.99 -13.49 19.12
N VAL A 255 26.98 -13.42 18.27
CA VAL A 255 26.57 -14.52 17.39
C VAL A 255 26.88 -14.12 15.95
N ARG A 256 27.69 -14.93 15.25
CA ARG A 256 27.97 -14.71 13.83
C ARG A 256 26.75 -15.05 12.99
N GLN A 257 26.38 -14.18 12.05
CA GLN A 257 25.33 -14.50 11.10
C GLN A 257 25.84 -15.48 10.05
N TYR A 258 25.07 -16.55 9.83
CA TYR A 258 25.43 -17.60 8.89
C TYR A 258 25.05 -17.19 7.45
N ASN A 259 26.05 -17.20 6.56
CA ASN A 259 25.87 -17.06 5.12
C ASN A 259 26.45 -18.29 4.41
N GLU A 260 26.42 -18.32 3.07
CA GLU A 260 26.91 -19.46 2.29
C GLU A 260 28.37 -19.84 2.61
N ASN A 261 29.20 -18.87 3.00
CA ASN A 261 30.60 -19.07 3.35
C ASN A 261 30.82 -19.49 4.81
N TYR A 262 29.82 -19.31 5.68
CA TYR A 262 29.90 -19.59 7.11
C TYR A 262 28.68 -20.39 7.57
N ARG A 263 28.28 -21.43 6.82
CA ARG A 263 27.25 -22.36 7.30
C ARG A 263 27.74 -23.02 8.61
N PRO A 264 26.87 -23.27 9.61
CA PRO A 264 27.25 -24.16 10.70
C PRO A 264 27.81 -25.45 10.10
N PRO A 265 28.85 -26.07 10.69
CA PRO A 265 29.30 -27.37 10.23
C PRO A 265 28.05 -28.24 10.10
N LEU A 266 27.86 -28.84 8.92
CA LEU A 266 26.86 -29.88 8.76
C LEU A 266 27.12 -30.82 9.94
N GLN A 267 26.23 -30.81 10.94
CA GLN A 267 26.25 -31.84 11.97
C GLN A 267 26.24 -33.11 11.14
N ALA A 268 27.35 -33.87 11.19
CA ALA A 268 27.56 -34.99 10.29
C ALA A 268 26.26 -35.77 10.30
N LEU A 269 25.53 -35.71 9.18
CA LEU A 269 24.31 -36.46 9.07
C LEU A 269 24.77 -37.89 9.36
N PRO A 270 24.16 -38.60 10.32
CA PRO A 270 24.58 -39.96 10.62
C PRO A 270 24.68 -40.71 9.29
N ASP A 271 25.73 -41.53 9.10
CA ASP A 271 26.08 -42.15 7.82
C ASP A 271 24.88 -42.78 7.10
N SER A 272 23.86 -43.19 7.85
CA SER A 272 22.55 -43.68 7.41
C SER A 272 21.74 -42.74 6.50
N LEU A 273 22.07 -41.44 6.46
CA LEU A 273 21.42 -40.42 5.63
C LEU A 273 22.30 -39.88 4.50
N LEU A 274 23.54 -40.39 4.35
CA LEU A 274 24.42 -40.02 3.25
C LEU A 274 23.94 -40.70 1.95
N ARG A 275 23.59 -39.91 0.93
CA ARG A 275 23.30 -40.44 -0.41
C ARG A 275 24.55 -41.14 -0.95
N GLY A 276 24.49 -42.46 -1.09
CA GLY A 276 25.59 -43.27 -1.64
C GLY A 276 26.23 -44.25 -0.66
N ASN A 277 25.76 -44.35 0.59
CA ASN A 277 26.27 -45.35 1.54
C ASN A 277 25.91 -46.81 1.17
N ASN A 278 25.08 -47.03 0.13
CA ASN A 278 24.67 -48.35 -0.35
C ASN A 278 24.25 -49.33 0.77
N LEU A 279 23.67 -48.82 1.86
CA LEU A 279 23.29 -49.62 3.03
C LEU A 279 24.46 -50.38 3.69
N SER A 280 25.71 -49.89 3.53
CA SER A 280 26.91 -50.52 4.11
C SER A 280 26.93 -50.48 5.64
N ASP A 281 26.09 -49.63 6.23
CA ASP A 281 25.92 -49.43 7.67
C ASP A 281 24.86 -50.35 8.30
N LEU A 282 24.16 -51.19 7.52
CA LEU A 282 23.25 -52.20 8.08
C LEU A 282 24.04 -53.22 8.92
N THR A 283 23.87 -53.15 10.24
CA THR A 283 24.46 -54.10 11.19
C THR A 283 23.92 -55.52 11.05
N ASN A 284 22.71 -55.67 10.47
CA ASN A 284 22.13 -56.97 10.13
C ASN A 284 21.38 -56.87 8.78
N PRO A 285 22.10 -57.03 7.65
CA PRO A 285 21.51 -56.94 6.31
C PRO A 285 20.33 -57.91 6.12
N THR A 286 20.43 -59.12 6.69
CA THR A 286 19.38 -60.15 6.62
C THR A 286 18.08 -59.73 7.32
N ALA A 287 18.17 -59.03 8.45
CA ALA A 287 17.00 -58.45 9.11
C ALA A 287 16.41 -57.28 8.30
N GLY A 288 17.26 -56.45 7.68
CA GLY A 288 16.82 -55.39 6.77
C GLY A 288 16.00 -55.90 5.59
N VAL A 289 16.49 -56.94 4.90
CA VAL A 289 15.77 -57.61 3.81
C VAL A 289 14.42 -58.17 4.27
N ARG A 290 14.35 -58.74 5.49
CA ARG A 290 13.09 -59.21 6.08
C ARG A 290 12.10 -58.09 6.36
N ASN A 291 12.55 -57.01 6.99
CA ASN A 291 11.69 -55.87 7.36
C ASN A 291 11.15 -55.13 6.13
N LEU A 292 11.91 -55.12 5.03
CA LEU A 292 11.47 -54.57 3.75
C LEU A 292 10.55 -55.51 2.95
N GLY A 293 10.25 -56.71 3.46
CA GLY A 293 9.44 -57.70 2.77
C GLY A 293 10.10 -58.30 1.51
N LEU A 294 11.41 -58.12 1.34
CA LEU A 294 12.16 -58.57 0.16
C LEU A 294 12.68 -60.01 0.28
N THR A 295 12.40 -60.69 1.40
CA THR A 295 12.86 -62.06 1.67
C THR A 295 12.57 -63.02 0.52
N ASP A 296 11.36 -62.99 -0.05
CA ASP A 296 10.94 -63.91 -1.11
C ASP A 296 11.50 -63.53 -2.48
N THR A 297 11.81 -62.25 -2.68
CA THR A 297 12.46 -61.75 -3.91
C THR A 297 13.92 -62.19 -3.98
N VAL A 298 14.61 -62.20 -2.83
CA VAL A 298 16.05 -62.51 -2.76
C VAL A 298 16.31 -64.01 -2.58
N ASN A 299 15.44 -64.76 -1.90
CA ASN A 299 15.64 -66.19 -1.64
C ASN A 299 15.08 -67.16 -2.70
N LYS A 300 14.52 -66.69 -3.83
CA LYS A 300 14.07 -67.51 -4.98
C LYS A 300 13.30 -68.82 -4.63
N ALA A 301 12.58 -68.85 -3.51
CA ALA A 301 11.91 -70.08 -3.04
C ALA A 301 10.82 -70.55 -4.04
N ASN A 302 10.23 -69.59 -4.75
CA ASN A 302 9.44 -69.81 -5.96
C ASN A 302 10.04 -68.94 -7.06
N HIS A 303 10.46 -69.53 -8.18
CA HIS A 303 11.01 -68.78 -9.31
C HIS A 303 10.73 -69.49 -10.63
N ILE A 304 10.81 -68.73 -11.72
CA ILE A 304 10.77 -69.24 -13.08
C ILE A 304 12.22 -69.37 -13.55
N ALA A 305 12.62 -70.55 -14.02
CA ALA A 305 13.92 -70.79 -14.61
C ALA A 305 14.01 -70.17 -16.01
N SER A 306 15.23 -70.03 -16.53
CA SER A 306 15.48 -69.40 -17.83
C SER A 306 14.86 -70.12 -19.03
N ASP A 307 14.51 -71.39 -18.88
CA ASP A 307 13.79 -72.22 -19.86
C ASP A 307 12.26 -72.12 -19.73
N GLY A 308 11.76 -71.33 -18.77
CA GLY A 308 10.34 -71.16 -18.46
C GLY A 308 9.78 -72.19 -17.48
N ASP A 309 10.58 -73.11 -16.95
CA ASP A 309 10.13 -74.08 -15.94
C ASP A 309 9.89 -73.39 -14.58
N ILE A 310 8.93 -73.87 -13.80
CA ILE A 310 8.50 -73.23 -12.55
C ILE A 310 9.02 -74.06 -11.38
N TYR A 311 9.90 -73.47 -10.55
CA TYR A 311 10.35 -74.06 -9.30
C TYR A 311 9.43 -73.64 -8.17
N GLY A 312 8.97 -74.60 -7.36
CA GLY A 312 8.17 -74.29 -6.18
C GLY A 312 8.13 -75.43 -5.17
N THR A 313 7.97 -75.06 -3.90
CA THR A 313 7.94 -76.02 -2.79
C THR A 313 6.72 -76.95 -2.86
N CYS A 314 5.59 -76.51 -3.40
CA CYS A 314 4.40 -77.34 -3.62
C CYS A 314 4.63 -78.49 -4.62
N TRP A 315 5.61 -78.37 -5.52
CA TRP A 315 5.98 -79.40 -6.50
C TRP A 315 7.14 -80.29 -6.02
N GLY A 316 7.76 -79.96 -4.88
CA GLY A 316 8.97 -80.62 -4.39
C GLY A 316 10.14 -80.51 -5.36
N GLY A 317 10.28 -79.36 -6.03
CA GLY A 317 11.27 -79.09 -7.07
C GLY A 317 10.68 -78.33 -8.26
N TYR A 318 11.15 -78.63 -9.46
CA TYR A 318 10.60 -78.09 -10.71
C TYR A 318 9.27 -78.77 -11.10
N LEU A 319 8.33 -77.97 -11.63
CA LEU A 319 7.02 -78.42 -12.09
C LEU A 319 7.14 -79.51 -13.15
N SER A 320 8.08 -79.40 -14.10
CA SER A 320 8.31 -80.44 -15.10
C SER A 320 8.64 -81.81 -14.47
N GLY A 321 9.47 -81.82 -13.42
CA GLY A 321 9.82 -83.01 -12.66
C GLY A 321 8.65 -83.56 -11.84
N TYR A 322 7.76 -82.70 -11.35
CA TYR A 322 6.51 -83.13 -10.72
C TYR A 322 5.56 -83.77 -11.73
N ILE A 323 5.33 -83.14 -12.88
CA ILE A 323 4.45 -83.67 -13.94
C ILE A 323 4.95 -85.05 -14.39
N ARG A 324 6.24 -85.18 -14.72
CA ARG A 324 6.83 -86.47 -15.15
C ARG A 324 6.64 -87.59 -14.13
N ARG A 325 6.71 -87.29 -12.83
CA ARG A 325 6.53 -88.28 -11.74
C ARG A 325 5.07 -88.65 -11.53
N ASN A 326 4.13 -87.75 -11.84
CA ASN A 326 2.72 -87.88 -11.45
C ASN A 326 1.76 -88.09 -12.63
N THR A 327 2.24 -88.14 -13.88
CA THR A 327 1.44 -88.56 -15.04
C THR A 327 1.83 -89.97 -15.48
N PRO A 328 0.89 -90.93 -15.58
CA PRO A 328 1.20 -92.26 -16.11
C PRO A 328 1.58 -92.18 -17.60
N THR A 329 2.66 -92.86 -17.97
CA THR A 329 3.18 -92.96 -19.35
C THR A 329 2.14 -93.60 -20.27
N ILE A 330 1.73 -92.91 -21.34
CA ILE A 330 0.90 -93.48 -22.41
C ILE A 330 1.72 -94.56 -23.15
N PRO A 331 1.25 -95.82 -23.27
CA PRO A 331 1.97 -96.86 -24.02
C PRO A 331 2.05 -96.53 -25.52
N SER A 332 3.22 -96.76 -26.14
CA SER A 332 3.42 -96.54 -27.57
C SER A 332 2.63 -97.54 -28.42
N LEU A 333 1.84 -97.04 -29.38
CA LEU A 333 1.03 -97.84 -30.31
C LEU A 333 1.82 -98.33 -31.56
N ALA A 334 3.11 -97.99 -31.66
CA ALA A 334 3.97 -98.34 -32.80
C ALA A 334 4.00 -99.84 -33.18
N PRO A 335 3.90 -100.82 -32.26
CA PRO A 335 3.91 -102.25 -32.63
C PRO A 335 2.68 -102.73 -33.41
N TYR A 336 1.54 -102.04 -33.31
CA TYR A 336 0.25 -102.48 -33.89
C TYR A 336 -0.09 -101.78 -35.22
N ALA A 337 0.69 -100.78 -35.62
CA ALA A 337 0.45 -99.97 -36.82
C ALA A 337 1.36 -100.39 -38.00
N THR A 338 1.58 -101.69 -38.21
CA THR A 338 2.28 -102.18 -39.41
C THR A 338 1.30 -102.51 -40.52
N SER A 339 1.67 -102.18 -41.78
CA SER A 339 0.84 -102.47 -42.96
C SER A 339 0.48 -103.95 -43.07
N SER A 340 1.38 -104.85 -42.67
CA SER A 340 1.15 -106.30 -42.65
C SER A 340 0.03 -106.72 -41.71
N TRP A 341 -0.02 -106.17 -40.50
CA TRP A 341 -1.09 -106.50 -39.54
C TRP A 341 -2.44 -105.99 -40.05
N VAL A 342 -2.49 -104.74 -40.50
CA VAL A 342 -3.73 -104.15 -41.05
C VAL A 342 -4.25 -104.95 -42.25
N GLN A 343 -3.37 -105.34 -43.18
CA GLN A 343 -3.73 -106.12 -44.36
C GLN A 343 -4.24 -107.53 -44.06
N GLN A 344 -3.86 -108.12 -42.92
CA GLN A 344 -4.28 -109.46 -42.52
C GLN A 344 -5.66 -109.49 -41.87
N TYR A 345 -6.02 -108.43 -41.12
CA TYR A 345 -7.24 -108.42 -40.31
C TYR A 345 -8.38 -107.55 -40.87
N PHE A 346 -8.10 -106.69 -41.85
CA PHE A 346 -9.12 -105.83 -42.47
C PHE A 346 -9.38 -106.16 -43.94
N VAL A 347 -10.59 -105.83 -44.40
CA VAL A 347 -10.95 -105.88 -45.83
C VAL A 347 -10.14 -104.80 -46.54
N GLN A 348 -9.37 -105.22 -47.54
CA GLN A 348 -8.48 -104.34 -48.29
C GLN A 348 -9.22 -103.59 -49.40
N ASP A 349 -10.25 -104.21 -49.98
CA ASP A 349 -11.04 -103.64 -51.07
C ASP A 349 -12.36 -104.41 -51.30
N ILE A 350 -13.33 -103.83 -52.00
CA ILE A 350 -14.63 -104.43 -52.35
C ILE A 350 -14.97 -104.12 -53.82
N ARG A 351 -15.44 -105.12 -54.57
CA ARG A 351 -15.88 -104.97 -55.97
C ARG A 351 -17.09 -105.84 -56.30
N GLN A 352 -17.70 -105.64 -57.47
CA GLN A 352 -18.66 -106.57 -58.05
C GLN A 352 -17.96 -107.62 -58.93
N SER A 353 -18.52 -108.82 -59.00
CA SER A 353 -18.05 -109.88 -59.91
C SER A 353 -18.47 -109.60 -61.37
N GLY A 354 -18.08 -110.47 -62.30
CA GLY A 354 -18.57 -110.41 -63.68
C GLY A 354 -20.09 -110.53 -63.76
N ILE A 355 -20.71 -109.79 -64.68
CA ILE A 355 -22.17 -109.78 -64.87
C ILE A 355 -22.62 -111.11 -65.49
N MET A 356 -23.57 -111.78 -64.84
CA MET A 356 -24.23 -112.98 -65.33
C MET A 356 -25.66 -112.70 -65.75
N THR A 357 -26.24 -113.65 -66.47
CA THR A 357 -27.52 -113.53 -67.15
C THR A 357 -28.45 -114.67 -66.77
N LEU A 358 -29.70 -114.37 -66.46
CA LEU A 358 -30.75 -115.34 -66.17
C LEU A 358 -31.98 -115.03 -67.03
N GLY A 359 -32.32 -115.92 -67.95
CA GLY A 359 -33.56 -115.80 -68.73
C GLY A 359 -34.79 -116.08 -67.87
N VAL A 360 -35.85 -115.30 -68.06
CA VAL A 360 -37.13 -115.46 -67.37
C VAL A 360 -38.19 -115.93 -68.38
N GLY A 361 -38.80 -117.09 -68.13
CA GLY A 361 -39.83 -117.65 -69.02
C GLY A 361 -41.23 -117.08 -68.73
N THR A 362 -42.16 -117.19 -69.70
CA THR A 362 -43.56 -116.76 -69.54
C THR A 362 -44.24 -117.51 -68.38
N ASN A 363 -44.84 -116.77 -67.44
CA ASN A 363 -45.44 -117.27 -66.19
C ASN A 363 -44.45 -118.01 -65.26
N ALA A 364 -43.15 -117.75 -65.36
CA ALA A 364 -42.14 -118.37 -64.49
C ALA A 364 -41.83 -117.51 -63.25
N ASN A 365 -41.66 -118.18 -62.10
CA ASN A 365 -41.12 -117.57 -60.88
C ASN A 365 -39.65 -117.95 -60.76
N ASN A 366 -38.76 -117.17 -61.38
CA ASN A 366 -37.31 -117.40 -61.32
C ASN A 366 -36.67 -116.60 -60.17
N HIS A 367 -35.83 -117.26 -59.38
CA HIS A 367 -35.04 -116.63 -58.34
C HIS A 367 -33.57 -116.60 -58.76
N THR A 368 -32.85 -115.50 -58.50
CA THR A 368 -31.40 -115.46 -58.72
C THR A 368 -30.68 -116.48 -57.85
N PRO A 369 -29.53 -117.01 -58.29
CA PRO A 369 -28.71 -117.86 -57.44
C PRO A 369 -28.39 -117.19 -56.10
N GLU A 370 -28.23 -118.00 -55.05
CA GLU A 370 -27.97 -117.51 -53.69
C GLU A 370 -26.78 -116.55 -53.65
N GLY A 371 -26.95 -115.45 -52.91
CA GLY A 371 -25.99 -114.36 -52.80
C GLY A 371 -25.84 -113.47 -54.05
N GLY A 372 -26.45 -113.85 -55.18
CA GLY A 372 -26.46 -113.04 -56.40
C GLY A 372 -27.46 -111.91 -56.28
N VAL A 373 -27.01 -110.69 -56.55
CA VAL A 373 -27.86 -109.49 -56.57
C VAL A 373 -28.20 -109.16 -58.01
N VAL A 374 -29.49 -109.07 -58.33
CA VAL A 374 -29.96 -108.56 -59.62
C VAL A 374 -29.55 -107.08 -59.70
N ILE A 375 -28.80 -106.74 -60.75
CA ILE A 375 -28.32 -105.39 -61.01
C ILE A 375 -29.02 -104.74 -62.20
N GLY A 376 -29.85 -105.49 -62.92
CA GLY A 376 -30.65 -104.95 -64.01
C GLY A 376 -31.48 -106.03 -64.69
N ALA A 377 -32.33 -105.60 -65.60
CA ALA A 377 -33.10 -106.46 -66.47
C ALA A 377 -33.10 -105.86 -67.88
N ILE A 378 -33.17 -106.72 -68.89
CA ILE A 378 -33.43 -106.33 -70.27
C ILE A 378 -34.78 -106.92 -70.65
N VAL A 379 -35.68 -106.08 -71.17
CA VAL A 379 -36.99 -106.52 -71.66
C VAL A 379 -36.95 -106.59 -73.17
N HIS A 380 -37.34 -107.74 -73.72
CA HIS A 380 -37.37 -107.96 -75.16
C HIS A 380 -38.81 -107.90 -75.66
N GLY A 381 -39.24 -106.76 -76.23
CA GLY A 381 -40.57 -106.60 -76.85
C GLY A 381 -41.46 -105.55 -76.19
N ASN A 382 -42.77 -105.61 -76.45
CA ASN A 382 -43.72 -104.57 -76.04
C ASN A 382 -44.44 -104.83 -74.70
N TRP A 383 -44.53 -106.06 -74.18
CA TRP A 383 -45.25 -106.40 -72.94
C TRP A 383 -44.50 -107.48 -72.11
N ASP A 384 -44.54 -107.35 -70.79
CA ASP A 384 -43.75 -107.97 -69.70
C ASP A 384 -43.72 -109.52 -69.62
N ASN A 385 -43.30 -110.22 -70.68
CA ASN A 385 -43.31 -111.70 -70.69
C ASN A 385 -42.05 -112.38 -71.23
N ASN A 386 -40.98 -111.61 -71.44
CA ASN A 386 -39.68 -112.11 -71.90
C ASN A 386 -38.53 -111.23 -71.39
N GLU A 387 -38.30 -111.30 -70.07
CA GLU A 387 -37.23 -110.56 -69.40
C GLU A 387 -35.95 -111.40 -69.29
N GLU A 388 -34.82 -110.69 -69.31
CA GLU A 388 -33.50 -111.25 -69.04
C GLU A 388 -32.87 -110.49 -67.87
N LEU A 389 -32.74 -111.15 -66.71
CA LEU A 389 -32.17 -110.53 -65.51
C LEU A 389 -30.64 -110.61 -65.55
N LYS A 390 -29.99 -109.49 -65.28
CA LYS A 390 -28.55 -109.38 -65.06
C LYS A 390 -28.26 -109.39 -63.58
N TYR A 391 -27.34 -110.24 -63.13
CA TYR A 391 -26.97 -110.32 -61.72
C TYR A 391 -25.46 -110.45 -61.52
N THR A 392 -24.97 -110.08 -60.34
CA THR A 392 -23.57 -110.19 -59.94
C THR A 392 -23.47 -110.47 -58.44
N TRP A 393 -22.32 -110.95 -57.97
CA TRP A 393 -22.02 -111.04 -56.55
C TRP A 393 -21.07 -109.94 -56.10
N LEU A 394 -21.15 -109.57 -54.82
CA LEU A 394 -20.13 -108.74 -54.18
C LEU A 394 -18.89 -109.59 -53.89
N GLN A 395 -17.70 -109.08 -54.18
CA GLN A 395 -16.42 -109.67 -53.81
C GLN A 395 -15.65 -108.74 -52.88
N LYS A 396 -14.99 -109.29 -51.88
CA LYS A 396 -14.10 -108.57 -50.96
C LYS A 396 -12.67 -109.10 -51.04
N LYS A 397 -11.69 -108.21 -50.99
CA LYS A 397 -10.27 -108.57 -50.95
C LYS A 397 -9.82 -108.69 -49.51
N ILE A 398 -9.41 -109.88 -49.10
CA ILE A 398 -8.87 -110.15 -47.76
C ILE A 398 -7.56 -110.91 -47.95
N SER A 399 -6.50 -110.48 -47.26
CA SER A 399 -5.17 -111.10 -47.38
C SER A 399 -4.71 -111.26 -48.85
N GLY A 400 -4.90 -110.22 -49.66
CA GLY A 400 -4.51 -110.21 -51.08
C GLY A 400 -5.43 -110.97 -52.04
N THR A 401 -6.37 -111.79 -51.55
CA THR A 401 -7.21 -112.67 -52.37
C THR A 401 -8.66 -112.16 -52.46
N TRP A 402 -9.25 -112.17 -53.65
CA TRP A 402 -10.66 -111.80 -53.85
C TRP A 402 -11.57 -112.98 -53.52
N MET A 403 -12.52 -112.75 -52.60
CA MET A 403 -13.50 -113.74 -52.16
C MET A 403 -14.91 -113.26 -52.49
N THR A 404 -15.73 -114.12 -53.11
CA THR A 404 -17.15 -113.83 -53.37
C THR A 404 -17.96 -113.97 -52.08
N VAL A 405 -18.70 -112.91 -51.74
CA VAL A 405 -19.62 -112.86 -50.60
C VAL A 405 -20.95 -113.45 -51.06
N GLY A 406 -21.29 -114.64 -50.59
CA GLY A 406 -22.53 -115.34 -51.01
C GLY A 406 -22.44 -116.85 -51.17
N ARG A 407 -21.35 -117.50 -50.74
CA ARG A 407 -21.28 -118.96 -50.68
C ARG A 407 -20.63 -119.41 -49.37
N VAL A 408 -21.45 -119.93 -48.46
CA VAL A 408 -21.12 -121.08 -47.61
C VAL A 408 -22.20 -122.10 -47.86
#